data_AF-A0A0J8BH44-F1
#
_entry.id   AF-A0A0J8BH44-F1
#
_cell.length_a   1.000
_cell.length_b   1.000
_cell.length_c   1.000
_cell.angle_alpha   90.00
_cell.angle_beta   90.00
_cell.angle_gamma   90.00
#
_symmetry.space_group_name_H-M   'P 1'
#
loop_
_entity.id
_entity.type
_entity.pdbx_description
1 polymer ?
#
loop_
_entity_poly.entity_id
_entity_poly.type
_entity_poly.pdbx_seq_one_letter_code
_entity_poly.pdbx_strand_id
1 'polypeptide(L)'
;LFIEPLQVDMQREAILVPINRRLVPFHISFIKSVSTQEMGNNTYLRINLAAPGSAQAAQALQPYADHSKIFIKELTFRASDDRNLNKSLRLIKELQKRISQQEKERSDRASFVEQAPLQLNRDPRYDFKLRELQIRPNLGGKKLTVRSLRFVPNPQVH
;
A
#
# COMPACT_ATOMS: atom_id res chain seq x y z
N LEU A 1 15.12 -30.77 19.00
CA LEU A 1 14.15 -29.70 19.35
C LEU A 1 14.04 -28.77 18.15
N PHE A 2 12.98 -28.89 17.35
CA PHE A 2 12.77 -28.05 16.17
C PHE A 2 12.14 -26.72 16.59
N ILE A 3 12.86 -25.62 16.39
CA ILE A 3 12.30 -24.27 16.44
C ILE A 3 11.87 -23.97 15.01
N GLU A 4 10.57 -23.73 14.79
CA GLU A 4 10.10 -23.37 13.46
C GLU A 4 10.64 -22.00 13.05
N PRO A 5 11.11 -21.84 11.80
CA PRO A 5 11.59 -20.56 11.30
C PRO A 5 10.44 -19.56 11.13
N LEU A 6 10.75 -18.26 11.11
CA LEU A 6 9.81 -17.22 10.70
C LEU A 6 9.29 -17.53 9.28
N GLN A 7 7.97 -17.54 9.11
CA GLN A 7 7.31 -17.77 7.82
C GLN A 7 6.45 -16.57 7.45
N VAL A 8 6.19 -16.44 6.15
CA VAL A 8 5.35 -15.37 5.57
C VAL A 8 4.31 -16.01 4.67
N ASP A 9 3.04 -15.77 4.96
CA ASP A 9 1.90 -16.19 4.15
C ASP A 9 1.50 -15.04 3.21
N MET A 10 1.83 -15.19 1.93
CA MET A 10 1.55 -14.20 0.90
C MET A 10 0.07 -14.13 0.50
N GLN A 11 -0.70 -15.19 0.76
CA GLN A 11 -2.13 -15.26 0.40
C GLN A 11 -2.99 -14.64 1.49
N ARG A 12 -2.64 -14.88 2.76
CA ARG A 12 -3.35 -14.34 3.94
C ARG A 12 -2.74 -13.06 4.49
N GLU A 13 -1.72 -12.52 3.82
CA GLU A 13 -1.08 -11.24 4.14
C GLU A 13 -0.60 -11.17 5.60
N ALA A 14 -0.05 -12.28 6.10
CA ALA A 14 0.33 -12.44 7.49
C ALA A 14 1.75 -13.00 7.65
N ILE A 15 2.44 -12.58 8.70
CA ILE A 15 3.68 -13.21 9.16
C ILE A 15 3.34 -14.23 10.25
N LEU A 16 3.97 -15.39 10.20
CA LEU A 16 3.80 -16.45 11.19
C LEU A 16 5.04 -16.46 12.08
N VAL A 17 4.88 -15.90 13.27
CA VAL A 17 5.96 -15.68 14.22
C VAL A 17 6.04 -16.82 15.22
N PRO A 18 7.18 -17.51 15.37
CA PRO A 18 7.35 -18.54 16.39
C PRO A 18 7.47 -17.91 17.78
N ILE A 19 6.44 -18.04 18.62
CA ILE A 19 6.44 -17.65 20.04
C ILE A 19 6.23 -18.91 20.88
N ASN A 20 7.18 -19.23 21.76
CA ASN A 20 7.08 -20.39 22.67
C ASN A 20 6.66 -21.69 21.96
N ARG A 21 7.26 -21.97 20.78
CA ARG A 21 6.98 -23.15 19.94
C ARG A 21 5.57 -23.20 19.32
N ARG A 22 4.90 -22.05 19.23
CA ARG A 22 3.65 -21.89 18.48
C ARG A 22 3.83 -20.80 17.44
N LEU A 23 3.34 -21.05 16.22
CA LEU A 23 3.24 -20.00 15.21
C LEU A 23 2.06 -19.09 15.52
N VAL A 24 2.36 -17.82 15.75
CA VAL A 24 1.38 -16.77 16.01
C VAL A 24 1.28 -15.88 14.78
N PRO A 25 0.10 -15.78 14.14
CA PRO A 25 -0.07 -14.94 12.97
C PRO A 25 -0.17 -13.47 13.35
N PHE A 26 0.52 -12.61 12.61
CA PHE A 26 0.37 -11.15 12.65
C PHE A 26 0.07 -10.63 11.24
N HIS A 27 -1.04 -9.92 11.08
CA HIS A 27 -1.42 -9.33 9.80
C HIS A 27 -0.47 -8.19 9.41
N ILE A 28 -0.16 -8.05 8.12
CA ILE A 28 0.80 -7.07 7.59
C ILE A 28 0.40 -5.62 7.91
N SER A 29 -0.90 -5.32 8.02
CA SER A 29 -1.40 -3.97 8.36
C SER A 29 -0.94 -3.48 9.74
N PHE A 30 -0.61 -4.40 10.66
CA PHE A 30 -0.06 -4.03 11.96
C PHE A 30 1.47 -3.90 11.95
N ILE A 31 2.14 -4.17 10.83
CA ILE A 31 3.60 -4.05 10.72
C ILE A 31 3.95 -2.67 10.18
N LYS A 32 4.58 -1.86 11.03
CA LYS A 32 5.03 -0.51 10.71
C LYS A 32 6.27 -0.53 9.82
N SER A 33 7.30 -1.24 10.25
CA SER A 33 8.57 -1.32 9.52
C SER A 33 9.32 -2.59 9.86
N VAL A 34 10.18 -3.01 8.95
CA VAL A 34 11.08 -4.13 9.13
C VAL A 34 12.49 -3.75 8.71
N SER A 35 13.47 -4.07 9.54
CA SER A 35 14.89 -3.78 9.31
C SER A 35 15.76 -4.96 9.70
N THR A 36 16.79 -5.22 8.91
CA THR A 36 17.86 -6.16 9.28
C THR A 36 19.11 -5.42 9.74
N GLN A 37 19.83 -6.02 10.66
CA GLN A 37 21.15 -5.59 11.11
C GLN A 37 22.06 -6.80 11.24
N GLU A 38 23.24 -6.72 10.64
CA GLU A 38 24.27 -7.76 10.74
C GLU A 38 25.27 -7.33 11.81
N MET A 39 25.51 -8.21 12.79
CA MET A 39 26.44 -7.95 13.89
C MET A 39 27.30 -9.20 14.14
N GLY A 40 28.54 -9.14 13.63
CA GLY A 40 29.46 -10.27 13.65
C GLY A 40 28.87 -11.47 12.91
N ASN A 41 28.74 -12.61 13.59
CA ASN A 41 28.25 -13.86 13.00
C ASN A 41 26.73 -14.04 13.13
N ASN A 42 25.99 -12.99 13.52
CA ASN A 42 24.55 -13.08 13.69
C ASN A 42 23.85 -11.95 12.96
N THR A 43 22.71 -12.28 12.36
CA THR A 43 21.80 -11.34 11.73
C THR A 43 20.58 -11.15 12.62
N TYR A 44 20.17 -9.91 12.79
CA TYR A 44 19.01 -9.49 13.55
C TYR A 44 17.94 -8.96 12.60
N LEU A 45 16.71 -9.45 12.72
CA LEU A 45 15.54 -8.94 12.02
C LEU A 45 14.62 -8.28 13.05
N ARG A 46 14.50 -6.96 12.99
CA ARG A 46 13.61 -6.17 13.83
C ARG A 46 12.33 -5.84 13.07
N ILE A 47 11.20 -6.20 13.65
CA ILE A 47 9.86 -5.91 13.17
C ILE A 47 9.21 -4.95 14.15
N ASN A 48 8.90 -3.74 13.70
CA ASN A 48 8.15 -2.77 14.48
C ASN A 48 6.67 -2.91 14.16
N LEU A 49 5.85 -3.03 15.20
CA LEU A 49 4.41 -3.17 15.10
C LEU A 49 3.71 -1.85 15.43
N ALA A 50 2.48 -1.70 14.96
CA ALA A 50 1.60 -0.61 15.30
C ALA A 50 1.19 -0.72 16.78
N ALA A 51 1.61 0.24 17.58
CA ALA A 51 1.22 0.40 18.98
C ALA A 51 0.76 1.84 19.23
N PRO A 52 -0.15 2.06 20.22
CA PRO A 52 -0.59 3.40 20.61
C PRO A 52 0.60 4.32 20.91
N GLY A 53 0.47 5.61 20.56
CA GLY A 53 1.55 6.59 20.69
C GLY A 53 2.48 6.69 19.48
N SER A 54 2.21 5.97 18.38
CA SER A 54 2.88 6.19 17.09
C SER A 54 1.91 6.77 16.05
N ALA A 55 2.33 7.79 15.31
CA ALA A 55 1.47 8.51 14.36
C ALA A 55 0.80 7.62 13.30
N GLN A 56 1.51 6.60 12.83
CA GLN A 56 0.98 5.60 11.87
C GLN A 56 0.02 4.59 12.50
N ALA A 57 0.08 4.39 13.81
CA ALA A 57 -0.83 3.47 14.51
C ALA A 57 -2.24 4.05 14.70
N ALA A 58 -2.41 5.37 14.59
CA ALA A 58 -3.73 5.99 14.75
C ALA A 58 -4.75 5.48 13.72
N GLN A 59 -4.30 5.21 12.47
CA GLN A 59 -5.17 4.63 11.43
C GLN A 59 -5.34 3.12 11.60
N ALA A 60 -4.26 2.37 11.82
CA ALA A 60 -4.32 0.91 11.92
C ALA A 60 -5.00 0.40 13.21
N LEU A 61 -4.92 1.18 14.30
CA LEU A 61 -5.48 0.84 15.61
C LEU A 61 -6.78 1.58 15.92
N GLN A 62 -7.34 2.36 15.00
CA GLN A 62 -8.60 3.08 15.22
C GLN A 62 -9.74 2.16 15.71
N PRO A 63 -9.92 0.94 15.17
CA PRO A 63 -10.91 -0.02 15.68
C PRO A 63 -10.55 -0.63 17.05
N TYR A 64 -9.31 -0.45 17.49
CA TYR A 64 -8.71 -1.06 18.67
C TYR A 64 -8.30 -0.01 19.72
N ALA A 65 -8.83 1.21 19.63
CA ALA A 65 -8.45 2.39 20.43
C ALA A 65 -8.79 2.32 21.94
N ASP A 66 -9.15 1.15 22.45
CA ASP A 66 -9.38 0.93 23.87
C ASP A 66 -8.05 1.00 24.63
N HIS A 67 -7.93 2.00 25.52
CA HIS A 67 -6.73 2.26 26.32
C HIS A 67 -6.41 1.14 27.32
N SER A 68 -7.30 0.16 27.53
CA SER A 68 -7.06 -0.99 28.41
C SER A 68 -6.26 -2.13 27.75
N LYS A 69 -6.03 -2.07 26.43
CA LYS A 69 -5.38 -3.15 25.67
C LYS A 69 -3.86 -3.01 25.70
N ILE A 70 -3.18 -4.17 25.81
CA ILE A 70 -1.73 -4.28 25.75
C ILE A 70 -1.32 -4.58 24.30
N PHE A 71 -0.32 -3.84 23.80
CA PHE A 71 0.18 -3.99 22.43
C PHE A 71 1.66 -4.36 22.43
N ILE A 72 2.03 -5.25 21.51
CA ILE A 72 3.43 -5.55 21.23
C ILE A 72 3.97 -4.43 20.33
N LYS A 73 5.03 -3.75 20.76
CA LYS A 73 5.65 -2.65 20.00
C LYS A 73 6.65 -3.16 18.96
N GLU A 74 7.44 -4.15 19.33
CA GLU A 74 8.51 -4.67 18.48
C GLU A 74 8.80 -6.14 18.76
N LEU A 75 9.30 -6.82 17.74
CA LEU A 75 9.81 -8.18 17.78
C LEU A 75 11.18 -8.19 17.13
N THR A 76 12.17 -8.81 17.78
CA THR A 76 13.53 -8.94 17.23
C THR A 76 13.92 -10.41 17.19
N PHE A 77 14.22 -10.91 16.00
CA PHE A 77 14.74 -12.25 15.79
C PHE A 77 16.23 -12.18 15.55
N ARG A 78 16.95 -13.18 16.07
CA ARG A 78 18.37 -13.39 15.83
C ARG A 78 18.55 -14.75 15.16
N ALA A 79 19.34 -14.79 14.11
CA ALA A 79 19.77 -16.05 13.49
C ALA A 79 21.25 -15.99 13.13
N SER A 80 21.93 -17.14 13.23
CA SER A 80 23.29 -17.29 12.70
C SER A 80 23.30 -17.53 11.19
N ASP A 81 22.25 -18.16 10.66
CA ASP A 81 21.99 -18.25 9.21
C ASP A 81 21.06 -17.11 8.78
N ASP A 82 21.54 -16.26 7.89
CA ASP A 82 20.86 -15.06 7.42
C ASP A 82 19.79 -15.36 6.35
N ARG A 83 19.86 -16.53 5.69
CA ARG A 83 19.03 -16.87 4.53
C ARG A 83 17.54 -16.75 4.83
N ASN A 84 17.08 -17.29 5.97
CA ASN A 84 15.66 -17.25 6.33
C ASN A 84 15.19 -15.84 6.67
N LEU A 85 15.99 -15.07 7.42
CA LEU A 85 15.65 -13.70 7.81
C LEU A 85 15.63 -12.77 6.59
N ASN A 86 16.61 -12.91 5.69
CA ASN A 86 16.69 -12.14 4.45
C ASN A 86 15.57 -12.49 3.47
N LYS A 87 15.18 -13.76 3.37
CA LYS A 87 13.98 -14.18 2.61
C LYS A 87 12.72 -13.55 3.19
N SER A 88 12.52 -13.67 4.50
CA SER A 88 11.34 -13.13 5.19
C SER A 88 11.26 -11.61 5.06
N LEU A 89 12.38 -10.89 5.19
CA LEU A 89 12.47 -9.44 4.98
C LEU A 89 11.94 -9.04 3.60
N ARG A 90 12.37 -9.75 2.53
CA ARG A 90 11.95 -9.46 1.16
C ARG A 90 10.44 -9.65 0.99
N LEU A 91 9.90 -10.77 1.46
CA LEU A 91 8.48 -11.10 1.36
C LEU A 91 7.60 -10.10 2.14
N ILE A 92 8.02 -9.72 3.35
CA ILE A 92 7.30 -8.71 4.16
C ILE A 92 7.27 -7.36 3.43
N LYS A 93 8.40 -6.91 2.87
CA LYS A 93 8.45 -5.66 2.11
C LYS A 93 7.59 -5.71 0.85
N GLU A 94 7.53 -6.86 0.18
CA GLU A 94 6.64 -7.06 -0.96
C GLU A 94 5.17 -6.94 -0.57
N LEU A 95 4.75 -7.57 0.54
CA LEU A 95 3.39 -7.45 1.06
C LEU A 95 3.05 -6.00 1.44
N GLN A 96 3.95 -5.29 2.13
CA GLN A 96 3.75 -3.88 2.46
C GLN A 96 3.52 -3.03 1.20
N LYS A 97 4.28 -3.29 0.13
CA LYS A 97 4.12 -2.61 -1.15
C LYS A 97 2.78 -2.93 -1.81
N ARG A 98 2.36 -4.20 -1.80
CA ARG A 98 1.07 -4.65 -2.36
C ARG A 98 -0.10 -3.94 -1.68
N ILE A 99 -0.11 -3.91 -0.35
CA ILE A 99 -1.14 -3.23 0.44
C ILE A 99 -1.17 -1.72 0.17
N SER A 100 0.01 -1.07 0.18
CA SER A 100 0.08 0.37 -0.09
C SER A 100 -0.40 0.72 -1.49
N GLN A 101 -0.15 -0.14 -2.48
CA GLN A 101 -0.65 0.04 -3.84
C GLN A 101 -2.17 -0.15 -3.91
N GLN A 102 -2.71 -1.19 -3.29
CA GLN A 102 -4.15 -1.44 -3.26
C GLN A 102 -4.91 -0.30 -2.56
N GLU A 103 -4.40 0.21 -1.43
CA GLU A 103 -5.04 1.31 -0.71
C GLU A 103 -5.01 2.60 -1.55
N LYS A 104 -3.91 2.85 -2.25
CA LYS A 104 -3.81 3.97 -3.19
C LYS A 104 -4.82 3.83 -4.33
N GLU A 105 -4.89 2.66 -4.97
CA GLU A 105 -5.85 2.39 -6.05
C GLU A 105 -7.29 2.51 -5.56
N ARG A 106 -7.58 2.10 -4.31
CA ARG A 106 -8.90 2.24 -3.69
C ARG A 106 -9.25 3.69 -3.41
N SER A 107 -8.31 4.47 -2.88
CA SER A 107 -8.48 5.91 -2.64
C SER A 107 -8.67 6.67 -3.95
N ASP A 108 -7.86 6.37 -4.97
CA ASP A 108 -8.00 6.95 -6.31
C ASP A 108 -9.36 6.58 -6.91
N ARG A 109 -9.83 5.33 -6.67
CA ARG A 109 -11.14 4.87 -7.12
C ARG A 109 -12.31 5.56 -6.42
N ALA A 110 -12.22 5.77 -5.12
CA ALA A 110 -13.24 6.46 -4.35
C ALA A 110 -13.36 7.96 -4.73
N SER A 111 -12.30 8.53 -5.30
CA SER A 111 -12.29 9.90 -5.83
C SER A 111 -12.92 10.01 -7.23
N PHE A 112 -13.26 8.90 -7.89
CA PHE A 112 -13.92 8.98 -9.20
C PHE A 112 -15.34 9.52 -9.07
N VAL A 113 -15.58 10.65 -9.72
CA VAL A 113 -16.93 11.14 -10.01
C VAL A 113 -17.33 10.57 -11.36
N GLU A 114 -18.39 9.77 -11.41
CA GLU A 114 -18.93 9.29 -12.68
C GLU A 114 -19.48 10.46 -13.51
N GLN A 115 -18.97 10.60 -14.73
CA GLN A 115 -19.42 11.62 -15.68
C GLN A 115 -20.30 10.98 -16.75
N ALA A 116 -21.36 11.68 -17.15
CA ALA A 116 -22.19 11.27 -18.28
C ALA A 116 -21.35 11.15 -19.56
N PRO A 117 -21.70 10.25 -20.49
CA PRO A 117 -20.99 10.11 -21.75
C PRO A 117 -21.02 11.43 -22.55
N LEU A 118 -19.85 11.88 -23.02
CA LEU A 118 -19.72 13.10 -23.81
C LEU A 118 -20.49 12.97 -25.13
N GLN A 119 -21.45 13.85 -25.36
CA GLN A 119 -22.23 13.89 -26.60
C GLN A 119 -21.56 14.78 -27.65
N LEU A 120 -20.69 14.19 -28.47
CA LEU A 120 -19.99 14.95 -29.52
C LEU A 120 -20.96 15.49 -30.58
N ASN A 121 -20.84 16.78 -30.90
CA ASN A 121 -21.48 17.35 -32.08
C ASN A 121 -20.88 16.72 -33.35
N ARG A 122 -21.76 16.17 -34.19
CA ARG A 122 -21.37 15.56 -35.48
C ARG A 122 -21.43 16.56 -36.64
N ASP A 123 -22.09 17.70 -36.45
CA ASP A 123 -22.13 18.76 -37.45
C ASP A 123 -20.81 19.55 -37.45
N PRO A 124 -20.06 19.57 -38.56
CA PRO A 124 -18.79 20.30 -38.67
C PRO A 124 -18.92 21.81 -38.42
N ARG A 125 -20.11 22.40 -38.60
CA ARG A 125 -20.37 23.83 -38.37
C ARG A 125 -20.31 24.21 -36.90
N TYR A 126 -20.49 23.25 -36.00
CA TYR A 126 -20.54 23.45 -34.55
C TYR A 126 -19.46 22.65 -33.81
N ASP A 127 -18.39 22.24 -34.52
CA ASP A 127 -17.27 21.46 -33.99
C ASP A 127 -16.05 22.36 -33.72
N PHE A 128 -16.09 23.08 -32.60
CA PHE A 128 -15.02 24.00 -32.21
C PHE A 128 -13.82 23.24 -31.60
N LYS A 129 -12.64 23.39 -32.22
CA LYS A 129 -11.40 22.72 -31.80
C LYS A 129 -10.28 23.72 -31.55
N LEU A 130 -9.63 23.60 -30.40
CA LEU A 130 -8.33 24.23 -30.14
C LEU A 130 -7.24 23.19 -30.33
N ARG A 131 -6.18 23.51 -31.10
CA ARG A 131 -5.04 22.62 -31.37
C ARG A 131 -3.86 22.97 -30.49
N GLU A 132 -2.89 22.05 -30.42
CA GLU A 132 -1.58 22.29 -29.79
C GLU A 132 -1.65 22.60 -28.29
N LEU A 133 -2.53 21.89 -27.58
CA LEU A 133 -2.72 22.06 -26.14
C LEU A 133 -2.00 20.98 -25.33
N GLN A 134 -1.67 21.32 -24.08
CA GLN A 134 -1.13 20.37 -23.12
C GLN A 134 -2.08 20.25 -21.92
N ILE A 135 -2.48 19.01 -21.58
CA ILE A 135 -3.31 18.74 -20.40
C ILE A 135 -2.43 18.63 -19.15
N ARG A 136 -2.88 19.21 -18.03
CA ARG A 136 -2.32 19.01 -16.70
C ARG A 136 -3.46 18.84 -15.67
N PRO A 137 -3.37 17.86 -14.74
CA PRO A 137 -2.33 16.83 -14.61
C PRO A 137 -2.30 15.85 -15.80
N ASN A 138 -1.14 15.26 -16.07
CA ASN A 138 -0.97 14.33 -17.20
C ASN A 138 -1.79 13.05 -16.97
N LEU A 139 -2.60 12.66 -17.96
CA LEU A 139 -3.32 11.39 -17.94
C LEU A 139 -2.32 10.23 -18.05
N GLY A 140 -2.32 9.31 -17.07
CA GLY A 140 -1.46 8.12 -17.09
C GLY A 140 0.04 8.37 -16.87
N GLY A 141 0.42 9.51 -16.27
CA GLY A 141 1.81 9.77 -15.85
C GLY A 141 2.83 10.04 -16.96
N LYS A 142 2.43 9.95 -18.24
CA LYS A 142 3.25 10.33 -19.40
C LYS A 142 2.80 11.70 -19.92
N LYS A 143 3.73 12.55 -20.36
CA LYS A 143 3.39 13.79 -21.07
C LYS A 143 2.61 13.42 -22.34
N LEU A 144 1.30 13.57 -22.30
CA LEU A 144 0.44 13.45 -23.47
C LEU A 144 0.21 14.86 -24.00
N THR A 145 0.84 15.19 -25.12
CA THR A 145 0.43 16.35 -25.92
C THR A 145 -0.94 16.05 -26.48
N VAL A 146 -1.96 16.78 -26.03
CA VAL A 146 -3.30 16.62 -26.57
C VAL A 146 -3.38 17.42 -27.85
N ARG A 147 -3.50 16.70 -28.97
CA ARG A 147 -3.48 17.30 -30.31
C ARG A 147 -4.60 18.33 -30.51
N SER A 148 -5.74 18.15 -29.83
CA SER A 148 -6.82 19.13 -29.84
C SER A 148 -7.82 18.95 -28.69
N LEU A 149 -8.30 20.06 -28.12
CA LEU A 149 -9.46 20.13 -27.23
C LEU A 149 -10.71 20.44 -28.06
N ARG A 150 -11.81 19.72 -27.82
CA ARG A 150 -13.12 19.94 -28.46
C ARG A 150 -14.10 20.50 -27.45
N PHE A 151 -14.82 21.54 -27.83
CA PHE A 151 -15.96 22.02 -27.04
C PHE A 151 -17.19 21.17 -27.34
N VAL A 152 -17.89 20.76 -26.28
CA VAL A 152 -19.11 19.98 -26.35
C VAL A 152 -20.16 20.69 -25.50
N PRO A 153 -21.33 21.06 -26.04
CA PRO A 153 -22.41 21.64 -25.25
C PRO A 153 -22.88 20.63 -24.19
N ASN A 154 -23.06 21.09 -22.96
CA ASN A 154 -23.57 20.25 -21.88
C ASN A 154 -25.12 20.27 -21.92
N PRO A 155 -25.80 19.16 -22.24
CA PRO A 155 -27.25 19.12 -22.30
C PRO A 155 -27.93 19.27 -20.92
N GLN A 156 -27.18 19.25 -19.83
CA GLN A 156 -27.69 19.30 -18.45
C GLN A 156 -27.72 20.71 -17.83
N VAL A 157 -27.38 21.76 -18.59
CA VAL A 157 -27.39 23.15 -18.11
C VAL A 157 -28.40 23.95 -18.93
N HIS A 158 -29.60 24.11 -18.38
CA HIS A 158 -30.61 25.09 -18.79
C HIS A 158 -30.60 26.28 -17.83
#